data_AF-A0A7L2NK73-F1
#
_entry.id   AF-A0A7L2NK73-F1
#
_cell.length_a   1.000
_cell.length_b   1.000
_cell.length_c   1.000
_cell.angle_alpha   90.00
_cell.angle_beta   90.00
_cell.angle_gamma   90.00
#
_symmetry.space_group_name_H-M   'P 1'
#
loop_
_entity.id
_entity.type
_entity.pdbx_description
1 polymer ?
#
loop_
_entity_poly.entity_id
_entity_poly.type
_entity_poly.pdbx_seq_one_letter_code
_entity_poly.pdbx_strand_id
1 'polypeptide(L)'
;WKDNACCTANTSSEAHKDQSYLYNFNWNHCGVMPPKCKRHFIQDTCLYECSPNLGPWIEQADSSWRRERILHVPLCREDCQQWWEDCRDALTCKENWHQGWNWATGRNRCPWGSPCRPFSQVFPRPQDLCEKVWSSSFRYSPEPRGSGRCIQMWFDPARGNPNVAVARYYAWRRRSSPGRGEKGAPEGGRAGCAVPCSVLLLLPLAPVLLPAWGS
;
A
#
# COMPACT_ATOMS: atom_id res chain seq x y z
N TRP A 1 -14.67 -8.03 -0.82
CA TRP A 1 -14.58 -7.77 0.63
C TRP A 1 -15.87 -7.23 1.27
N LYS A 2 -17.06 -7.34 0.65
CA LYS A 2 -18.28 -6.70 1.17
C LYS A 2 -18.68 -7.13 2.60
N ASP A 3 -18.41 -8.38 2.96
CA ASP A 3 -18.88 -8.97 4.23
C ASP A 3 -18.07 -8.46 5.44
N ASN A 4 -16.80 -8.07 5.24
CA ASN A 4 -15.93 -7.48 6.25
C ASN A 4 -14.77 -6.77 5.54
N ALA A 5 -14.75 -5.43 5.61
CA ALA A 5 -13.80 -4.59 4.89
C ALA A 5 -13.26 -3.45 5.77
N CYS A 6 -12.02 -3.04 5.53
CA CYS A 6 -11.43 -1.83 6.10
C CYS A 6 -11.72 -0.56 5.28
N CYS A 7 -12.08 -0.72 4.00
CA CYS A 7 -12.35 0.39 3.09
C CYS A 7 -13.81 0.85 3.16
N THR A 8 -14.06 2.08 2.72
CA THR A 8 -15.41 2.61 2.51
C THR A 8 -15.91 2.36 1.08
N ALA A 9 -17.20 2.54 0.83
CA ALA A 9 -17.77 2.48 -0.53
C ALA A 9 -17.18 3.55 -1.47
N ASN A 10 -16.80 4.72 -0.93
CA ASN A 10 -16.13 5.76 -1.71
C ASN A 10 -14.73 5.30 -2.12
N THR A 11 -13.95 4.80 -1.16
CA THR A 11 -12.61 4.24 -1.41
C THR A 11 -12.63 3.15 -2.48
N SER A 12 -13.58 2.21 -2.41
CA SER A 12 -13.67 1.13 -3.40
C SER A 12 -14.07 1.63 -4.78
N SER A 13 -14.95 2.63 -4.88
CA SER A 13 -15.31 3.25 -6.17
C SER A 13 -14.11 3.94 -6.82
N GLU A 14 -13.25 4.56 -6.00
CA GLU A 14 -12.09 5.34 -6.45
C GLU A 14 -10.89 4.48 -6.81
N ALA A 15 -10.76 3.29 -6.21
CA ALA A 15 -9.77 2.30 -6.63
C ALA A 15 -9.87 1.94 -8.13
N HIS A 16 -11.04 2.17 -8.76
CA HIS A 16 -11.29 1.87 -10.17
C HIS A 16 -11.05 3.06 -11.11
N LYS A 17 -10.82 4.27 -10.59
CA LYS A 17 -10.62 5.49 -11.40
C LYS A 17 -9.13 5.73 -11.66
N ASP A 18 -8.81 6.26 -12.84
CA ASP A 18 -7.48 6.81 -13.10
C ASP A 18 -7.30 8.12 -12.32
N GLN A 19 -6.12 8.33 -11.69
CA GLN A 19 -5.82 9.54 -10.93
C GLN A 19 -6.89 9.84 -9.87
N SER A 20 -7.33 8.79 -9.17
CA SER A 20 -8.31 8.91 -8.08
C SER A 20 -7.75 9.69 -6.89
N TYR A 21 -8.62 10.20 -6.03
CA TYR A 21 -8.16 10.99 -4.88
C TYR A 21 -7.30 10.19 -3.90
N LEU A 22 -7.34 8.85 -3.95
CA LEU A 22 -6.60 7.98 -3.03
C LEU A 22 -5.11 8.31 -3.04
N TYR A 23 -4.54 8.40 -4.25
CA TYR A 23 -3.09 8.57 -4.45
C TYR A 23 -2.75 9.53 -5.59
N ASN A 24 -3.76 10.05 -6.30
CA ASN A 24 -3.63 10.79 -7.55
C ASN A 24 -2.69 10.09 -8.56
N PHE A 25 -2.74 8.75 -8.57
CA PHE A 25 -1.78 7.93 -9.29
C PHE A 25 -2.20 7.72 -10.74
N ASN A 26 -1.28 7.99 -11.64
CA ASN A 26 -1.38 7.81 -13.08
C ASN A 26 -0.81 6.45 -13.48
N TRP A 27 -1.71 5.50 -13.74
CA TRP A 27 -1.37 4.20 -14.31
C TRP A 27 -0.78 4.34 -15.73
N ASN A 28 -1.12 5.41 -16.45
CA ASN A 28 -0.74 5.64 -17.84
C ASN A 28 0.55 6.51 -18.00
N HIS A 29 1.52 6.39 -17.09
CA HIS A 29 2.72 7.24 -17.08
C HIS A 29 3.69 6.97 -18.25
N CYS A 30 3.52 5.85 -18.97
CA CYS A 30 4.28 5.46 -20.16
C CYS A 30 3.39 5.19 -21.38
N GLY A 31 2.19 5.79 -21.43
CA GLY A 31 1.14 5.46 -22.40
C GLY A 31 -0.01 4.68 -21.77
N VAL A 32 -1.01 4.32 -22.57
CA VAL A 32 -2.21 3.64 -22.05
C VAL A 32 -1.85 2.25 -21.53
N MET A 33 -2.08 2.00 -20.25
CA MET A 33 -1.88 0.69 -19.65
C MET A 33 -2.94 -0.30 -20.15
N PRO A 34 -2.56 -1.50 -20.62
CA PRO A 34 -3.51 -2.51 -21.05
C PRO A 34 -4.52 -2.87 -19.94
N PRO A 35 -5.82 -3.01 -20.24
CA PRO A 35 -6.83 -3.32 -19.23
C PRO A 35 -6.55 -4.60 -18.42
N LYS A 36 -5.99 -5.63 -19.09
CA LYS A 36 -5.57 -6.89 -18.43
C LYS A 36 -4.49 -6.70 -17.37
N CYS A 37 -3.63 -5.69 -17.53
CA CYS A 37 -2.62 -5.32 -16.55
C CYS A 37 -3.23 -4.44 -15.46
N LYS A 38 -3.97 -3.39 -15.85
CA LYS A 38 -4.55 -2.41 -14.92
C LYS A 38 -5.48 -3.05 -13.89
N ARG A 39 -6.26 -4.08 -14.24
CA ARG A 39 -7.13 -4.79 -13.29
C ARG A 39 -6.39 -5.36 -12.08
N HIS A 40 -5.11 -5.72 -12.22
CA HIS A 40 -4.31 -6.23 -11.10
C HIS A 40 -3.92 -5.13 -10.14
N PHE A 41 -3.55 -3.95 -10.64
CA PHE A 41 -3.30 -2.77 -9.80
C PHE A 41 -4.56 -2.29 -9.07
N ILE A 42 -5.72 -2.39 -9.72
CA ILE A 42 -7.02 -2.13 -9.07
C ILE A 42 -7.26 -3.16 -7.96
N GLN A 43 -7.04 -4.45 -8.22
CA GLN A 43 -7.24 -5.48 -7.21
C GLN A 43 -6.24 -5.44 -6.05
N ASP A 44 -5.00 -5.06 -6.33
CA ASP A 44 -3.98 -4.75 -5.33
C ASP A 44 -4.46 -3.61 -4.42
N THR A 45 -4.95 -2.52 -5.01
CA THR A 45 -5.55 -1.41 -4.26
C THR A 45 -6.71 -1.89 -3.40
N CYS A 46 -7.62 -2.72 -3.94
CA CYS A 46 -8.72 -3.29 -3.15
C CYS A 46 -8.21 -4.18 -2.01
N LEU A 47 -7.19 -5.00 -2.23
CA LEU A 47 -6.59 -5.83 -1.18
C LEU A 47 -5.99 -4.94 -0.07
N TYR A 48 -5.20 -3.94 -0.45
CA TYR A 48 -4.52 -3.03 0.48
C TYR A 48 -5.52 -2.21 1.30
N GLU A 49 -6.50 -1.60 0.64
CA GLU A 49 -7.48 -0.72 1.29
C GLU A 49 -8.55 -1.50 2.07
N CYS A 50 -8.99 -2.66 1.56
CA CYS A 50 -10.19 -3.32 2.07
C CYS A 50 -9.91 -4.54 2.94
N SER A 51 -8.74 -5.18 2.86
CA SER A 51 -8.53 -6.48 3.53
C SER A 51 -8.32 -6.34 5.04
N PRO A 52 -9.20 -6.90 5.89
CA PRO A 52 -8.98 -6.95 7.34
C PRO A 52 -7.99 -8.07 7.74
N ASN A 53 -7.40 -8.76 6.77
CA ASN A 53 -6.60 -9.97 6.99
C ASN A 53 -5.10 -9.75 6.76
N LEU A 54 -4.66 -8.50 6.68
CA LEU A 54 -3.24 -8.15 6.51
C LEU A 54 -2.52 -7.86 7.83
N GLY A 55 -3.24 -7.86 8.96
CA GLY A 55 -2.71 -7.58 10.30
C GLY A 55 -1.36 -8.26 10.64
N PRO A 56 -1.12 -9.55 10.31
CA PRO A 56 0.16 -10.20 10.59
C PRO A 56 1.37 -9.62 9.85
N TRP A 57 1.21 -8.63 8.99
CA TRP A 57 2.28 -8.01 8.20
C TRP A 57 2.27 -6.49 8.29
N ILE A 58 1.48 -5.92 9.20
CA ILE A 58 1.49 -4.48 9.46
C ILE A 58 2.73 -4.15 10.30
N GLU A 59 3.47 -3.14 9.86
CA GLU A 59 4.64 -2.58 10.53
C GLU A 59 4.54 -1.05 10.58
N GLN A 60 5.19 -0.43 11.56
CA GLN A 60 5.24 1.03 11.68
C GLN A 60 5.98 1.64 10.47
N ALA A 61 5.46 2.75 9.96
CA ALA A 61 6.02 3.48 8.84
C ALA A 61 6.44 4.88 9.32
N ASP A 62 7.70 5.22 9.11
CA ASP A 62 8.20 6.58 9.34
C ASP A 62 7.90 7.45 8.10
N SER A 63 6.64 7.86 7.94
CA SER A 63 6.23 8.69 6.81
C SER A 63 5.16 9.72 7.20
N SER A 64 5.14 10.86 6.51
CA SER A 64 4.22 11.97 6.81
C SER A 64 2.74 11.66 6.56
N TRP A 65 2.42 10.62 5.80
CA TRP A 65 1.06 10.34 5.31
C TRP A 65 0.48 8.99 5.78
N ARG A 66 1.30 8.09 6.33
CA ARG A 66 0.84 6.84 6.94
C ARG A 66 1.69 6.50 8.15
N ARG A 67 1.03 6.08 9.24
CA ARG A 67 1.68 5.58 10.47
C ARG A 67 2.09 4.12 10.34
N GLU A 68 1.41 3.36 9.49
CA GLU A 68 1.60 1.93 9.33
C GLU A 68 1.57 1.56 7.85
N ARG A 69 2.22 0.45 7.51
CA ARG A 69 2.15 -0.15 6.18
C ARG A 69 2.25 -1.66 6.27
N ILE A 70 1.89 -2.34 5.18
CA ILE A 70 2.21 -3.76 5.04
C ILE A 70 3.64 -3.95 4.55
N LEU A 71 4.30 -5.00 5.05
CA LEU A 71 5.60 -5.48 4.58
C LEU A 71 5.61 -7.00 4.50
N HIS A 72 6.17 -7.51 3.41
CA HIS A 72 6.40 -8.94 3.17
C HIS A 72 5.15 -9.82 3.26
N VAL A 73 3.99 -9.32 2.83
CA VAL A 73 2.77 -10.13 2.70
C VAL A 73 3.03 -11.26 1.69
N PRO A 74 2.86 -12.54 2.06
CA PRO A 74 3.19 -13.68 1.20
C PRO A 74 2.12 -13.82 0.11
N LEU A 75 2.30 -13.15 -1.01
CA LEU A 75 1.38 -13.22 -2.14
C LEU A 75 1.48 -14.60 -2.81
N CYS A 76 0.34 -15.24 -3.08
CA CYS A 76 0.31 -16.55 -3.71
C CYS A 76 1.01 -16.55 -5.07
N ARG A 77 1.65 -17.68 -5.39
CA ARG A 77 2.42 -17.87 -6.62
C ARG A 77 1.65 -17.45 -7.86
N GLU A 78 0.44 -17.98 -8.02
CA GLU A 78 -0.37 -17.77 -9.23
C GLU A 78 -0.87 -16.32 -9.35
N ASP A 79 -1.18 -15.66 -8.22
CA ASP A 79 -1.59 -14.25 -8.23
C ASP A 79 -0.46 -13.33 -8.71
N CYS A 80 0.76 -13.57 -8.22
CA CYS A 80 1.94 -12.82 -8.66
C CYS A 80 2.32 -13.13 -10.12
N GLN A 81 2.30 -14.40 -10.52
CA GLN A 81 2.60 -14.82 -11.89
C GLN A 81 1.61 -14.25 -12.90
N GLN A 82 0.31 -14.32 -12.61
CA GLN A 82 -0.73 -13.81 -13.51
C GLN A 82 -0.68 -12.28 -13.63
N TRP A 83 -0.38 -11.58 -12.53
CA TRP A 83 -0.17 -10.13 -12.57
C TRP A 83 0.98 -9.78 -13.52
N TRP A 84 2.12 -10.44 -13.36
CA TRP A 84 3.27 -10.21 -14.23
C TRP A 84 2.98 -10.56 -15.70
N GLU A 85 2.37 -11.72 -15.97
CA GLU A 85 2.07 -12.18 -17.33
C GLU A 85 1.12 -11.22 -18.05
N ASP A 86 0.09 -10.71 -17.36
CA ASP A 86 -0.85 -9.75 -17.96
C ASP A 86 -0.22 -8.37 -18.20
N CYS A 87 0.86 -8.04 -17.48
CA CYS A 87 1.58 -6.77 -17.58
C CYS A 87 2.85 -6.83 -18.42
N ARG A 88 3.37 -8.00 -18.81
CA ARG A 88 4.72 -8.16 -19.39
C ARG A 88 5.07 -7.23 -20.57
N ASP A 89 4.08 -6.88 -21.39
CA ASP A 89 4.21 -6.02 -22.58
C ASP A 89 3.76 -4.57 -22.33
N ALA A 90 3.19 -4.28 -21.16
CA ALA A 90 2.92 -2.91 -20.74
C ALA A 90 4.24 -2.16 -20.58
N LEU A 91 4.18 -0.82 -20.55
CA LEU A 91 5.37 0.01 -20.40
C LEU A 91 5.43 0.65 -19.00
N THR A 92 6.64 0.74 -18.45
CA THR A 92 6.94 1.53 -17.26
C THR A 92 8.35 2.11 -17.36
N CYS A 93 8.65 3.09 -16.54
CA CYS A 93 9.97 3.73 -16.47
C CYS A 93 10.66 3.52 -15.11
N LYS A 94 10.04 2.77 -14.17
CA LYS A 94 10.53 2.61 -12.80
C LYS A 94 10.21 1.23 -12.26
N GLU A 95 11.12 0.69 -11.44
CA GLU A 95 10.90 -0.54 -10.68
C GLU A 95 10.20 -0.32 -9.33
N ASN A 96 10.41 0.84 -8.69
CA ASN A 96 9.81 1.18 -7.40
C ASN A 96 8.85 2.35 -7.60
N TRP A 97 7.56 2.10 -7.36
CA TRP A 97 6.47 3.04 -7.60
C TRP A 97 6.01 3.78 -6.33
N HIS A 98 6.57 3.48 -5.15
CA HIS A 98 6.30 4.29 -3.96
C HIS A 98 6.99 5.65 -3.97
N GLN A 99 8.14 5.78 -4.64
CA GLN A 99 8.97 6.98 -4.52
C GLN A 99 9.75 7.33 -5.79
N GLY A 100 10.24 8.58 -5.86
CA GLY A 100 11.08 9.07 -6.95
C GLY A 100 10.33 9.30 -8.26
N TRP A 101 9.03 9.64 -8.18
CA TRP A 101 8.25 10.16 -9.30
C TRP A 101 8.46 11.67 -9.43
N ASN A 102 8.29 12.20 -10.65
CA ASN A 102 8.16 13.64 -10.86
C ASN A 102 6.67 14.05 -10.69
N TRP A 103 6.38 14.88 -9.70
CA TRP A 103 5.04 15.36 -9.36
C TRP A 103 4.77 16.82 -9.76
N ALA A 104 5.66 17.46 -10.53
CA ALA A 104 5.55 18.90 -10.87
C ALA A 104 4.22 19.29 -11.54
N THR A 105 3.51 18.34 -12.15
CA THR A 105 2.21 18.57 -12.80
C THR A 105 1.01 18.07 -12.00
N GLY A 106 1.18 17.83 -10.69
CA GLY A 106 0.15 17.28 -9.82
C GLY A 106 -0.05 15.76 -9.92
N ARG A 107 0.27 15.15 -11.07
CA ARG A 107 0.27 13.69 -11.29
C ARG A 107 1.69 13.12 -11.42
N ASN A 108 1.90 11.85 -11.08
CA ASN A 108 3.20 11.19 -11.24
C ASN A 108 3.58 11.05 -12.73
N ARG A 109 4.80 11.47 -13.03
CA ARG A 109 5.47 11.27 -14.31
C ARG A 109 6.83 10.63 -14.12
N CYS A 110 7.31 9.97 -15.17
CA CYS A 110 8.66 9.43 -15.21
C CYS A 110 9.68 10.53 -14.84
N PRO A 111 10.64 10.22 -13.94
CA PRO A 111 11.72 11.15 -13.61
C PRO A 111 12.62 11.35 -14.82
N TRP A 112 13.38 12.45 -14.81
CA TRP A 112 14.29 12.79 -15.90
C TRP A 112 15.30 11.65 -16.14
N GLY A 113 15.55 11.35 -17.41
CA GLY A 113 16.47 10.29 -17.81
C GLY A 113 15.96 8.85 -17.61
N SER A 114 14.69 8.65 -17.23
CA SER A 114 14.09 7.32 -17.08
C SER A 114 13.16 7.01 -18.26
N PRO A 115 13.66 6.38 -19.34
CA PRO A 115 12.85 6.06 -20.51
C PRO A 115 11.85 4.95 -20.21
N CYS A 116 10.72 4.97 -20.90
CA CYS A 116 9.73 3.90 -20.85
C CYS A 116 10.27 2.63 -21.52
N ARG A 117 10.11 1.49 -20.84
CA ARG A 117 10.52 0.16 -21.29
C ARG A 117 9.42 -0.86 -20.99
N PRO A 118 9.40 -2.00 -21.70
CA PRO A 118 8.51 -3.11 -21.34
C PRO A 118 8.67 -3.52 -19.88
N PHE A 119 7.56 -3.84 -19.22
CA PHE A 119 7.54 -4.37 -17.86
C PHE A 119 8.45 -5.58 -17.71
N SER A 120 8.49 -6.47 -18.70
CA SER A 120 9.40 -7.63 -18.73
C SER A 120 10.90 -7.25 -18.69
N GLN A 121 11.29 -6.05 -19.12
CA GLN A 121 12.66 -5.57 -19.00
C GLN A 121 12.95 -4.94 -17.64
N VAL A 122 11.97 -4.23 -17.06
CA VAL A 122 12.09 -3.56 -15.75
C VAL A 122 11.92 -4.56 -14.60
N PHE A 123 11.05 -5.54 -14.78
CA PHE A 123 10.74 -6.64 -13.87
C PHE A 123 10.98 -7.97 -14.61
N PRO A 124 12.20 -8.52 -14.61
CA PRO A 124 12.53 -9.71 -15.41
C PRO A 124 11.76 -10.98 -15.02
N ARG A 125 11.30 -11.09 -13.77
CA ARG A 125 10.53 -12.23 -13.26
C ARG A 125 9.29 -11.76 -12.50
N PRO A 126 8.29 -12.62 -12.30
CA PRO A 126 7.11 -12.28 -11.48
C PRO A 126 7.46 -11.75 -10.09
N GLN A 127 8.41 -12.40 -9.41
CA GLN A 127 8.90 -11.96 -8.10
C GLN A 127 9.43 -10.52 -8.13
N ASP A 128 10.13 -10.13 -9.19
CA ASP A 128 10.67 -8.77 -9.30
C ASP A 128 9.54 -7.73 -9.34
N LEU A 129 8.42 -8.00 -10.02
CA LEU A 129 7.26 -7.12 -10.02
C LEU A 129 6.64 -7.02 -8.63
N CYS A 130 6.19 -8.14 -8.08
CA CYS A 130 5.38 -8.16 -6.86
C CYS A 130 6.14 -7.63 -5.64
N GLU A 131 7.46 -7.88 -5.56
CA GLU A 131 8.27 -7.44 -4.43
C GLU A 131 8.79 -6.01 -4.58
N LYS A 132 9.08 -5.52 -5.80
CA LYS A 132 9.75 -4.22 -5.96
C LYS A 132 8.77 -3.07 -6.20
N VAL A 133 7.67 -3.30 -6.92
CA VAL A 133 6.76 -2.23 -7.36
C VAL A 133 6.27 -1.38 -6.19
N TRP A 134 5.96 -2.02 -5.06
CA TRP A 134 5.54 -1.35 -3.83
C TRP A 134 6.55 -1.51 -2.68
N SER A 135 7.85 -1.46 -2.99
CA SER A 135 8.93 -1.46 -1.98
C SER A 135 8.74 -2.53 -0.88
N SER A 136 8.63 -3.79 -1.30
CA SER A 136 8.48 -4.95 -0.42
C SER A 136 7.17 -5.03 0.38
N SER A 137 6.10 -4.34 -0.04
CA SER A 137 4.75 -4.60 0.50
C SER A 137 4.38 -6.09 0.39
N PHE A 138 4.67 -6.72 -0.75
CA PHE A 138 4.54 -8.16 -0.93
C PHE A 138 5.89 -8.86 -0.94
N ARG A 139 5.82 -10.15 -0.60
CA ARG A 139 6.86 -11.14 -0.83
C ARG A 139 6.27 -12.27 -1.66
N TYR A 140 6.97 -12.70 -2.70
CA TYR A 140 6.54 -13.84 -3.50
C TYR A 140 6.55 -15.11 -2.64
N SER A 141 5.44 -15.85 -2.65
CA SER A 141 5.34 -17.16 -2.01
C SER A 141 5.35 -18.27 -3.07
N PRO A 142 6.10 -19.37 -2.86
CA PRO A 142 5.99 -20.55 -3.74
C PRO A 142 4.69 -21.33 -3.53
N GLU A 143 3.95 -21.03 -2.45
CA GLU A 143 2.71 -21.69 -2.09
C GLU A 143 1.60 -21.41 -3.12
N PRO A 144 0.86 -22.45 -3.55
CA PRO A 144 -0.25 -22.26 -4.47
C PRO A 144 -1.44 -21.60 -3.78
N ARG A 145 -2.30 -20.96 -4.57
CA ARG A 145 -3.63 -20.54 -4.13
C ARG A 145 -4.39 -21.69 -3.46
N GLY A 146 -5.12 -21.39 -2.39
CA GLY A 146 -5.89 -22.37 -1.63
C GLY A 146 -5.09 -23.20 -0.61
N SER A 147 -3.76 -23.08 -0.58
CA SER A 147 -2.89 -23.75 0.43
C SER A 147 -3.17 -23.34 1.87
N GLY A 148 -3.79 -22.18 2.09
CA GLY A 148 -3.90 -21.55 3.42
C GLY A 148 -2.56 -20.98 3.92
N ARG A 149 -1.55 -20.87 3.05
CA ARG A 149 -0.19 -20.40 3.38
C ARG A 149 0.24 -19.14 2.63
N CYS A 150 -0.60 -18.59 1.76
CA CYS A 150 -0.33 -17.35 1.04
C CYS A 150 -1.62 -16.53 0.89
N ILE A 151 -1.48 -15.22 0.82
CA ILE A 151 -2.56 -14.28 0.60
C ILE A 151 -2.95 -14.30 -0.89
N GLN A 152 -4.24 -14.44 -1.14
CA GLN A 152 -4.83 -14.33 -2.47
C GLN A 152 -5.38 -12.92 -2.65
N MET A 153 -4.96 -12.26 -3.72
CA MET A 153 -5.47 -10.96 -4.15
C MET A 153 -6.80 -11.15 -4.91
N TRP A 154 -6.89 -12.23 -5.68
CA TRP A 154 -8.10 -12.64 -6.38
C TRP A 154 -8.75 -13.83 -5.67
N PHE A 155 -10.06 -13.80 -5.43
CA PHE A 155 -10.81 -14.95 -4.93
C PHE A 155 -12.29 -14.81 -5.29
N ASP A 156 -13.00 -15.94 -5.35
CA ASP A 156 -14.45 -15.95 -5.53
C ASP A 156 -15.14 -15.69 -4.17
N PRO A 157 -15.85 -14.56 -4.00
CA PRO A 157 -16.51 -14.25 -2.74
C PRO A 157 -17.63 -15.25 -2.39
N ALA A 158 -18.22 -15.96 -3.35
CA ALA A 158 -19.24 -16.97 -3.09
C ALA A 158 -18.67 -18.19 -2.31
N ARG A 159 -17.35 -18.39 -2.37
CA ARG A 159 -16.63 -19.46 -1.65
C ARG A 159 -16.01 -19.00 -0.33
N GLY A 160 -16.32 -17.77 0.10
CA GLY A 160 -15.75 -17.14 1.28
C GLY A 160 -14.33 -16.60 1.06
N ASN A 161 -13.87 -15.76 1.99
CA ASN A 161 -12.55 -15.14 1.93
C ASN A 161 -11.45 -16.11 2.43
N PRO A 162 -10.56 -16.60 1.55
CA PRO A 162 -9.52 -17.57 1.94
C PRO A 162 -8.45 -16.96 2.85
N ASN A 163 -8.28 -15.64 2.85
CA ASN A 163 -7.23 -14.95 3.61
C ASN A 163 -7.49 -14.96 5.12
N VAL A 164 -8.71 -15.26 5.56
CA VAL A 164 -9.03 -15.43 6.99
C VAL A 164 -8.19 -16.55 7.61
N ALA A 165 -8.10 -17.71 6.95
CA ALA A 165 -7.32 -18.84 7.43
C ALA A 165 -5.81 -18.55 7.40
N VAL A 166 -5.35 -17.86 6.34
CA VAL A 166 -3.94 -17.48 6.17
C VAL A 166 -3.51 -16.52 7.28
N ALA A 167 -4.29 -15.47 7.54
CA ALA A 167 -3.98 -14.51 8.59
C ALA A 167 -3.92 -15.16 9.98
N ARG A 168 -4.88 -16.05 10.29
CA ARG A 168 -4.89 -16.82 11.54
C ARG A 168 -3.62 -17.68 11.69
N TYR A 169 -3.22 -18.37 10.63
CA TYR A 169 -2.01 -19.19 10.64
C TYR A 169 -0.75 -18.36 10.95
N TYR A 170 -0.54 -17.25 10.26
CA TYR A 170 0.65 -16.41 10.48
C TYR A 170 0.62 -15.68 11.81
N ALA A 171 -0.55 -15.24 12.29
CA ALA A 171 -0.72 -14.66 13.63
C ALA A 171 -0.41 -15.68 14.73
N TRP A 172 -0.81 -16.94 14.56
CA TRP A 172 -0.44 -18.02 15.48
C TRP A 172 1.06 -18.31 15.42
N ARG A 173 1.65 -18.43 14.22
CA ARG A 173 3.07 -18.72 14.06
C ARG A 173 3.98 -17.65 14.66
N ARG A 174 3.63 -16.37 14.52
CA ARG A 174 4.36 -15.26 15.16
C ARG A 174 4.33 -15.36 16.69
N ARG A 175 3.18 -15.71 17.28
CA ARG A 175 3.04 -15.89 18.74
C ARG A 175 3.80 -17.12 19.25
N SER A 176 3.77 -18.23 18.52
CA SER A 176 4.42 -19.49 18.91
C SER A 176 5.93 -19.52 18.65
N SER A 177 6.50 -18.48 18.03
CA SER A 177 7.95 -18.40 17.76
C SER A 177 8.47 -16.96 17.96
N PRO A 178 8.55 -16.46 19.20
CA PRO A 178 9.00 -15.10 19.50
C PRO A 178 10.50 -14.84 19.19
N GLY A 179 11.27 -15.89 18.93
CA GLY A 179 12.74 -15.88 19.03
C GLY A 179 13.53 -15.53 17.75
N ARG A 180 13.00 -14.75 16.82
CA ARG A 180 13.82 -14.29 15.67
C ARG A 180 13.65 -12.80 15.36
N GLY A 181 14.10 -11.98 16.31
CA GLY A 181 14.65 -10.66 16.05
C GLY A 181 13.76 -9.48 16.42
N GLU A 182 13.80 -9.06 17.68
CA GLU A 182 13.70 -7.64 18.01
C GLU A 182 14.65 -7.36 19.18
N LYS A 183 15.78 -6.73 18.88
CA LYS A 183 16.62 -6.11 19.90
C LYS A 183 15.87 -4.87 20.39
N GLY A 184 15.34 -4.98 21.61
CA GLY A 184 15.18 -3.92 22.60
C GLY A 184 14.55 -2.59 22.17
N ALA A 185 13.33 -2.35 22.64
CA ALA A 185 12.89 -1.01 23.04
C ALA A 185 12.38 -1.08 24.49
N PRO A 186 12.70 -0.09 25.35
CA PRO A 186 12.41 -0.15 26.78
C PRO A 186 10.93 0.19 27.07
N GLU A 187 10.45 -0.39 28.17
CA GLU A 187 9.14 -0.16 28.76
C GLU A 187 8.86 1.31 29.07
N GLY A 188 7.61 1.73 28.85
CA GLY A 188 7.00 2.84 29.57
C GLY A 188 6.00 3.66 28.76
N GLY A 189 4.70 3.45 29.00
CA GLY A 189 3.68 4.45 28.63
C GLY A 189 2.29 3.89 28.36
N ARG A 190 1.35 4.23 29.25
CA ARG A 190 -0.09 3.95 29.23
C ARG A 190 -0.79 4.09 27.87
N ALA A 191 -1.73 3.18 27.63
CA ALA A 191 -2.73 3.25 26.57
C ALA A 191 -3.54 4.55 26.64
N GLY A 192 -3.57 5.29 25.54
CA GLY A 192 -4.49 6.40 25.28
C GLY A 192 -5.01 6.29 23.86
N CYS A 193 -6.33 6.30 23.69
CA CYS A 193 -6.99 6.31 22.38
C CYS A 193 -6.62 7.59 21.60
N ALA A 194 -6.29 7.44 20.31
CA ALA A 194 -5.99 8.57 19.43
C ALA A 194 -7.27 9.34 19.07
N VAL A 195 -7.35 10.61 19.47
CA VAL A 195 -8.36 11.58 19.03
C VAL A 195 -7.89 12.20 17.70
N PRO A 196 -8.77 12.40 16.70
CA PRO A 196 -8.40 13.04 15.44
C PRO A 196 -8.07 14.53 15.66
N CYS A 197 -6.91 14.96 15.14
CA CYS A 197 -6.49 16.35 15.16
C CYS A 197 -7.29 17.12 14.10
N SER A 198 -8.24 17.93 14.56
CA SER A 198 -8.87 18.98 13.77
C SER A 198 -9.05 20.20 14.65
N VAL A 199 -8.92 21.36 14.01
CA VAL A 199 -9.00 22.73 14.55
C VAL A 199 -7.66 23.31 15.06
N LEU A 200 -6.89 23.81 14.10
CA LEU A 200 -6.06 25.00 14.30
C LEU A 200 -6.98 26.15 14.74
N LEU A 201 -7.02 26.45 16.03
CA LEU A 201 -7.56 27.69 16.56
C LEU A 201 -6.52 28.80 16.29
N LEU A 202 -6.85 29.70 15.36
CA LEU A 202 -6.19 30.99 15.21
C LEU A 202 -6.47 31.82 16.48
N LEU A 203 -5.44 32.09 17.28
CA LEU A 203 -5.50 33.10 18.34
C LEU A 203 -5.33 34.50 17.72
N PRO A 204 -6.19 35.49 18.05
CA PRO A 204 -6.00 36.85 17.60
C PRO A 204 -4.94 37.55 18.47
N LEU A 205 -4.00 38.24 17.83
CA LEU A 205 -3.06 39.16 18.48
C LEU A 205 -3.85 40.34 19.07
N ALA A 206 -3.83 40.49 20.39
CA ALA A 206 -4.35 41.67 21.07
C ALA A 206 -3.34 42.83 20.96
N PRO A 207 -3.77 44.08 20.71
CA PRO A 207 -2.89 45.24 20.69
C PRO A 207 -2.60 45.70 22.13
N VAL A 208 -1.31 45.90 22.44
CA VAL A 208 -0.88 46.53 23.70
C VAL A 208 -0.98 48.05 23.53
N LEU A 209 -1.81 48.69 24.35
CA LEU A 209 -1.94 50.15 24.46
C LEU A 209 -1.23 50.65 25.73
N LEU A 210 -0.24 51.54 25.50
CA LEU A 210 0.11 52.76 26.24
C LEU A 210 0.71 52.63 27.68
N PRO A 211 1.41 53.66 28.23
CA PRO A 211 1.35 55.08 27.86
C PRO A 211 2.68 55.87 27.74
N ALA A 212 2.50 57.08 27.21
CA ALA A 212 3.47 58.17 27.13
C ALA A 212 3.78 58.80 28.49
N TRP A 213 5.01 59.32 28.65
CA TRP A 213 5.48 60.52 29.37
C TRP A 213 6.93 60.75 28.84
N GLY A 214 7.45 61.92 28.48
CA GLY A 214 7.03 63.30 28.75
C GLY A 214 8.00 64.00 29.71
N SER A 215 9.24 64.30 29.29
CA SER A 215 10.09 65.48 29.63
C SER A 215 11.48 65.33 29.00
#